data_AF-A0A3D4ALB1-F1
#
_entry.id   AF-A0A3D4ALB1-F1
#
_cell.length_a   1.000
_cell.length_b   1.000
_cell.length_c   1.000
_cell.angle_alpha   90.00
_cell.angle_beta   90.00
_cell.angle_gamma   90.00
#
_symmetry.space_group_name_H-M   'P 1'
#
loop_
_entity.id
_entity.type
_entity.pdbx_description
1 polymer ?
#
loop_
_entity_poly.entity_id
_entity_poly.type
_entity_poly.pdbx_seq_one_letter_code
_entity_poly.pdbx_strand_id
1 'polypeptide(L)'
;MLLALTMALSVVSGFTPAAASAVDSGKILFVPLDNRPITDKETRQVAEKLGYDVVVPPDTLLGTREQPGNPDGLWQWLNKNAPGAKAVVVSTDAMIYGSLVASRNHE
;
A
#
# COMPACT_ATOMS: atom_id res chain seq x y z
N MET A 1 21.04 55.49 -25.83
CA MET A 1 20.20 54.45 -26.45
C MET A 1 21.14 53.29 -26.77
N LEU A 2 21.11 52.10 -26.18
CA LEU A 2 19.99 51.38 -25.58
C LEU A 2 20.53 50.29 -24.61
N LEU A 3 20.00 50.32 -23.39
CA LEU A 3 19.81 49.31 -22.34
C LEU A 3 20.81 48.17 -22.07
N ALA A 4 21.27 48.18 -20.81
CA ALA A 4 21.72 47.04 -20.02
C ALA A 4 20.68 45.91 -19.97
N LEU A 5 21.15 44.66 -19.98
CA LEU A 5 20.35 43.49 -19.62
C LEU A 5 21.22 42.49 -18.84
N THR A 6 21.46 42.80 -17.58
CA THR A 6 21.97 41.84 -16.59
C THR A 6 20.83 40.95 -16.14
N MET A 7 20.80 39.71 -16.65
CA MET A 7 19.84 38.69 -16.26
C MET A 7 20.24 38.15 -14.87
N ALA A 8 19.56 38.65 -13.83
CA ALA A 8 19.73 38.17 -12.46
C ALA A 8 19.18 36.74 -12.36
N LEU A 9 20.07 35.76 -12.23
CA LEU A 9 19.72 34.39 -11.90
C LEU A 9 19.35 34.35 -10.42
N SER A 10 18.05 34.50 -10.12
CA SER A 10 17.53 34.33 -8.77
C SER A 10 17.72 32.88 -8.36
N VAL A 11 18.73 32.63 -7.52
CA VAL A 11 18.93 31.36 -6.84
C VAL A 11 17.70 31.14 -5.96
N VAL A 12 16.85 30.18 -6.31
CA VAL A 12 15.75 29.72 -5.47
C VAL A 12 16.34 28.89 -4.32
N SER A 13 16.94 29.57 -3.36
CA SER A 13 17.35 28.99 -2.07
C SER A 13 16.09 28.87 -1.21
N GLY A 14 15.36 27.76 -1.32
CA GLY A 14 14.12 27.63 -0.55
C GLY A 14 13.46 26.27 -0.44
N PHE A 15 14.03 25.19 -0.98
CA PHE A 15 13.55 23.84 -0.65
C PHE A 15 14.44 23.23 0.43
N THR A 16 14.21 23.63 1.67
CA THR A 16 14.59 22.79 2.80
C THR A 16 13.59 21.63 2.83
N PRO A 17 13.98 20.38 2.54
CA PRO A 17 13.09 19.27 2.84
C PRO A 17 12.82 19.34 4.35
N ALA A 18 11.57 19.56 4.73
CA ALA A 18 11.15 19.41 6.11
C ALA A 18 11.62 18.03 6.54
N ALA A 19 12.49 17.97 7.56
CA ALA A 19 12.94 16.72 8.12
C ALA A 19 11.68 15.96 8.54
N ALA A 20 11.33 14.90 7.79
CA ALA A 20 10.19 14.07 8.10
C ALA A 20 10.38 13.61 9.54
N SER A 21 9.47 14.02 10.43
CA SER A 21 9.46 13.53 11.80
C SER A 21 9.51 12.01 11.74
N ALA A 22 10.38 11.40 12.57
CA ALA A 22 10.50 9.96 12.65
C ALA A 22 9.09 9.38 12.85
N VAL A 23 8.57 8.71 11.81
CA VAL A 23 7.32 8.01 11.89
C VAL A 23 7.51 6.97 12.99
N ASP A 24 6.63 6.97 13.99
CA ASP A 24 6.51 5.85 14.93
C ASP A 24 6.10 4.62 14.11
N SER A 25 7.11 3.95 13.55
CA SER A 25 6.93 2.83 12.65
C SER A 25 6.41 1.64 13.46
N GLY A 26 5.30 1.07 12.99
CA GLY A 26 4.65 -0.06 13.65
C GLY A 26 4.28 -1.15 12.65
N LYS A 27 3.70 -2.23 13.17
CA LYS A 27 3.18 -3.33 12.37
C LYS A 27 1.86 -2.94 11.70
N ILE A 28 1.78 -3.03 10.37
CA ILE A 28 0.55 -2.90 9.60
C ILE A 28 0.21 -4.26 9.00
N LEU A 29 -1.04 -4.71 9.19
CA LEU A 29 -1.55 -5.83 8.39
C LEU A 29 -2.12 -5.29 7.09
N PHE A 30 -1.75 -5.92 5.97
CA PHE A 30 -2.21 -5.52 4.66
C PHE A 30 -2.80 -6.72 3.92
N VAL A 31 -4.10 -6.68 3.62
CA VAL A 31 -4.75 -7.62 2.71
C VAL A 31 -4.91 -6.93 1.36
N PRO A 32 -4.08 -7.28 0.34
CA PRO A 32 -4.17 -6.69 -0.98
C PRO A 32 -5.43 -7.13 -1.72
N LEU A 33 -5.66 -6.52 -2.89
CA LEU A 33 -6.80 -6.83 -3.74
C LEU A 33 -6.75 -8.24 -4.35
N ASP A 34 -5.55 -8.66 -4.73
CA ASP A 34 -5.19 -9.96 -5.32
C ASP A 34 -3.64 -10.10 -5.25
N ASN A 35 -3.08 -11.17 -5.80
CA ASN A 35 -1.63 -11.44 -5.76
C ASN A 35 -0.81 -10.71 -6.84
N ARG A 36 -1.39 -9.75 -7.56
CA ARG A 36 -0.69 -9.07 -8.66
C ARG A 36 0.36 -8.09 -8.12
N PRO A 37 1.49 -7.87 -8.83
CA PRO A 37 2.59 -7.06 -8.30
C PRO A 37 2.21 -5.65 -7.84
N ILE A 38 1.32 -4.97 -8.58
CA ILE A 38 0.90 -3.60 -8.27
C ILE A 38 0.06 -3.54 -6.98
N THR A 39 -0.89 -4.46 -6.85
CA THR A 39 -1.90 -4.48 -5.78
C THR A 39 -1.33 -5.00 -4.47
N ASP A 40 -0.34 -5.89 -4.53
CA ASP A 40 0.37 -6.43 -3.37
C ASP A 40 1.76 -5.79 -3.21
N LYS A 41 2.76 -6.27 -3.96
CA LYS A 41 4.18 -6.05 -3.68
C LYS A 41 4.57 -4.58 -3.71
N GLU A 42 4.18 -3.87 -4.76
CA GLU A 42 4.56 -2.47 -4.94
C GLU A 42 3.85 -1.56 -3.93
N THR A 43 2.57 -1.83 -3.65
CA THR A 43 1.81 -1.12 -2.61
C THR A 43 2.44 -1.30 -1.24
N ARG A 44 2.78 -2.54 -0.88
CA ARG A 44 3.50 -2.87 0.37
C ARG A 44 4.85 -2.15 0.47
N GLN A 45 5.65 -2.18 -0.61
CA GLN A 45 6.98 -1.57 -0.63
C GLN A 45 6.98 -0.06 -0.32
N VAL A 46 5.91 0.66 -0.65
CA VAL A 46 5.80 2.09 -0.32
C VAL A 46 5.75 2.30 1.20
N ALA A 47 4.93 1.53 1.90
CA ALA A 47 4.82 1.61 3.36
C ALA A 47 6.10 1.10 4.05
N GLU A 48 6.73 0.06 3.52
CA GLU A 48 8.02 -0.44 4.03
C GLU A 48 9.14 0.60 3.91
N LYS A 49 9.18 1.37 2.82
CA LYS A 49 10.14 2.47 2.65
C LYS A 49 9.95 3.61 3.66
N LEU A 50 8.75 3.72 4.26
CA LEU A 50 8.46 4.65 5.35
C LEU A 50 8.78 4.07 6.73
N GLY A 51 9.33 2.85 6.79
CA GLY A 51 9.76 2.18 8.01
C GLY A 51 8.72 1.27 8.66
N TYR A 52 7.52 1.12 8.09
CA TYR A 52 6.51 0.20 8.64
C TYR A 52 6.87 -1.26 8.41
N ASP A 53 6.56 -2.12 9.38
CA ASP A 53 6.56 -3.58 9.21
C ASP A 53 5.21 -3.98 8.60
N VAL A 54 5.20 -4.32 7.31
CA VAL A 54 3.96 -4.65 6.60
C VAL A 54 3.84 -6.16 6.43
N VAL A 55 2.83 -6.73 7.07
CA VAL A 55 2.59 -8.17 7.07
C VAL A 55 1.38 -8.46 6.18
N VAL A 56 1.57 -9.36 5.20
CA VAL A 56 0.56 -9.77 4.22
C VAL A 56 0.16 -11.24 4.43
N PRO A 57 -1.05 -11.65 4.03
CA PRO A 57 -1.44 -13.07 4.07
C PRO A 57 -0.62 -13.91 3.09
N PRO A 58 -0.53 -15.23 3.30
CA PRO A 58 0.04 -16.15 2.32
C PRO A 58 -0.67 -16.04 0.96
N ASP A 59 0.10 -16.12 -0.14
CA ASP A 59 -0.41 -16.07 -1.52
C ASP A 59 -1.52 -17.11 -1.78
N THR A 60 -1.52 -18.24 -1.07
CA THR A 60 -2.56 -19.28 -1.18
C THR A 60 -3.93 -18.83 -0.71
N LEU A 61 -4.03 -17.73 0.02
CA LEU A 61 -5.30 -17.12 0.43
C LEU A 61 -5.75 -16.00 -0.52
N LEU A 62 -4.85 -15.48 -1.35
CA LEU A 62 -5.12 -14.37 -2.24
C LEU A 62 -5.64 -14.87 -3.59
N GLY A 63 -6.55 -14.09 -4.18
CA GLY A 63 -6.98 -14.34 -5.54
C GLY A 63 -5.87 -14.07 -6.55
N THR A 64 -6.03 -14.65 -7.74
CA THR A 64 -5.28 -14.31 -8.93
C THR A 64 -6.17 -13.53 -9.89
N ARG A 65 -5.66 -13.26 -11.10
CA ARG A 65 -6.48 -12.67 -12.17
C ARG A 65 -7.58 -13.62 -12.66
N GLU A 66 -7.35 -14.93 -12.55
CA GLU A 66 -8.21 -15.98 -13.08
C GLU A 66 -9.03 -16.68 -12.00
N GLN A 67 -8.54 -16.73 -10.76
CA GLN A 67 -9.16 -17.50 -9.68
C GLN A 67 -9.42 -16.63 -8.45
N PRO A 68 -10.61 -16.74 -7.81
CA PRO A 68 -10.84 -16.08 -6.54
C PRO A 68 -9.95 -16.67 -5.45
N GLY A 69 -9.61 -15.84 -4.45
CA GLY A 69 -8.92 -16.26 -3.25
C GLY A 69 -9.82 -16.98 -2.27
N ASN A 70 -9.39 -17.04 -1.01
CA ASN A 70 -10.12 -17.68 0.08
C ASN A 70 -10.57 -16.65 1.14
N PRO A 71 -11.77 -16.05 0.99
CA PRO A 71 -12.32 -15.09 1.96
C PRO A 71 -12.31 -15.58 3.42
N ASP A 72 -12.77 -16.81 3.67
CA ASP A 72 -12.80 -17.37 5.02
C ASP A 72 -11.38 -17.50 5.62
N GLY A 73 -10.44 -17.95 4.79
CA GLY A 73 -9.02 -18.03 5.16
C GLY A 73 -8.44 -16.65 5.47
N LEU A 74 -8.81 -15.62 4.70
CA LEU A 74 -8.38 -14.23 4.95
C LEU A 74 -8.94 -13.70 6.28
N TRP A 75 -10.21 -13.96 6.60
CA TRP A 75 -10.79 -13.61 7.91
C TRP A 75 -10.08 -14.31 9.07
N GLN A 76 -9.80 -15.62 8.94
CA GLN A 76 -9.06 -16.37 9.95
C GLN A 76 -7.64 -15.84 10.13
N TRP A 77 -6.94 -15.58 9.02
CA TRP A 77 -5.60 -15.01 9.04
C TRP A 77 -5.61 -13.63 9.70
N LEU A 78 -6.57 -12.77 9.34
CA LEU A 78 -6.64 -11.41 9.87
C LEU A 78 -6.86 -11.43 11.39
N ASN A 79 -7.85 -12.20 11.86
CA ASN A 79 -8.16 -12.32 13.29
C ASN A 79 -6.98 -12.87 14.10
N LYS A 80 -6.23 -13.82 13.53
CA LYS A 80 -5.03 -14.39 14.17
C LYS A 80 -3.89 -13.37 14.27
N ASN A 81 -3.74 -12.49 13.29
CA ASN A 81 -2.60 -11.57 13.19
C ASN A 81 -2.86 -10.17 13.75
N ALA A 82 -4.13 -9.80 13.94
CA ALA A 82 -4.58 -8.48 14.39
C ALA A 82 -4.04 -8.05 15.76
N PRO A 83 -3.90 -8.93 16.77
CA PRO A 83 -3.31 -8.53 18.04
C PRO A 83 -1.92 -7.91 17.88
N GLY A 84 -1.74 -6.71 18.41
CA GLY A 84 -0.47 -5.96 18.35
C GLY A 84 -0.20 -5.25 17.02
N ALA A 85 -1.11 -5.31 16.04
CA ALA A 85 -1.01 -4.48 14.85
C ALA A 85 -1.38 -3.02 15.18
N LYS A 86 -0.60 -2.07 14.67
CA LYS A 86 -0.87 -0.63 14.77
C LYS A 86 -2.07 -0.23 13.90
N ALA A 87 -2.19 -0.87 12.74
CA ALA A 87 -3.29 -0.65 11.81
C ALA A 87 -3.52 -1.88 10.94
N VAL A 88 -4.69 -1.90 10.30
CA VAL A 88 -5.07 -2.89 9.30
C VAL A 88 -5.59 -2.14 8.07
N VAL A 89 -5.09 -2.52 6.90
CA VAL A 89 -5.58 -2.07 5.59
C VAL A 89 -6.03 -3.31 4.83
N VAL A 90 -7.30 -3.36 4.44
CA VAL A 90 -7.85 -4.53 3.72
C VAL A 90 -8.59 -4.10 2.46
N SER A 91 -8.48 -4.91 1.42
CA SER A 91 -9.40 -4.88 0.29
C SER A 91 -10.71 -5.60 0.65
N THR A 92 -11.83 -4.89 0.62
CA THR A 92 -13.16 -5.50 0.79
C THR A 92 -13.50 -6.49 -0.32
N ASP A 93 -13.03 -6.24 -1.55
CA ASP A 93 -13.24 -7.17 -2.66
C ASP A 93 -12.58 -8.53 -2.38
N ALA A 94 -11.36 -8.53 -1.84
CA ALA A 94 -10.67 -9.75 -1.44
C ALA A 94 -11.39 -10.44 -0.27
N MET A 95 -11.80 -9.66 0.74
CA MET A 95 -12.44 -10.17 1.96
C MET A 95 -13.85 -10.72 1.76
N ILE A 96 -14.57 -10.30 0.71
CA ILE A 96 -15.96 -10.72 0.45
C ILE A 96 -16.04 -11.67 -0.74
N TYR A 97 -15.34 -11.36 -1.84
CA TYR A 97 -15.47 -12.08 -3.11
C TYR A 97 -14.20 -12.85 -3.52
N GLY A 98 -13.09 -12.67 -2.80
CA GLY A 98 -11.82 -13.33 -3.06
C GLY A 98 -10.96 -12.66 -4.14
N SER A 99 -11.48 -11.72 -4.93
CA SER A 99 -10.70 -10.88 -5.85
C SER A 99 -11.55 -9.74 -6.43
N LEU A 100 -10.90 -8.76 -7.10
CA LEU A 100 -11.61 -7.74 -7.89
C LEU A 100 -12.41 -8.32 -9.05
N VAL A 101 -11.91 -9.39 -9.68
CA VAL A 101 -12.57 -10.00 -10.83
C VAL A 101 -13.84 -10.72 -10.38
N ALA A 102 -13.76 -11.45 -9.27
CA ALA A 102 -14.90 -12.13 -8.69
C ALA A 102 -15.97 -11.15 -8.18
N SER A 103 -15.59 -9.98 -7.64
CA SER A 103 -16.57 -9.00 -7.11
C SER A 103 -17.49 -8.37 -8.16
N ARG A 104 -17.20 -8.56 -9.45
CA ARG A 104 -18.00 -8.05 -10.57
C ARG A 104 -18.69 -9.16 -11.38
N ASN A 105 -18.38 -10.42 -11.11
CA ASN A 105 -19.00 -11.57 -11.77
C ASN A 105 -20.09 -12.12 -10.85
N HIS A 106 -21.35 -11.92 -11.24
CA HIS A 106 -22.54 -12.29 -10.45
C HIS A 106 -23.39 -13.38 -11.13
N GLU A 107 -22.84 -13.99 -12.18
CA GLU A 107 -23.51 -15.01 -13.00
C GLU A 107 -23.22 -16.43 -12.47
#